data_AF-A0A914WBP3-F1
#
_entry.id   AF-A0A914WBP3-F1
#
_cell.length_a   1.000
_cell.length_b   1.000
_cell.length_c   1.000
_cell.angle_alpha   90.00
_cell.angle_beta   90.00
_cell.angle_gamma   90.00
#
_symmetry.space_group_name_H-M   'P 1'
#
loop_
_entity.id
_entity.type
_entity.pdbx_description
1 polymer ?
#
loop_
_entity_poly.entity_id
_entity_poly.type
_entity_poly.pdbx_seq_one_letter_code
_entity_poly.pdbx_strand_id
1 'polypeptide(L)'
;MRLLAIQWLLSNQLALLVESSLERRRTFEIESLEPCQDDQLRPDGGLLFGCFSLATFSMCFKVLYTEVNKTVTVGTLKLDTVRKYPQSRLDDCSLQWKRAASCFCLLSLFVRIAKLRNASMLTTAMREGKRFMQAVSSPSTSSFLYLLEDKQFHKYAANAAPVLKCIQIGNRALQSIATYARKEKLPLMMQLVPELRAVGEALLRSVHRAVVSADCDDAFQVGLLKSRDIDGAEISEEAVVVEETPADTDQPDGNDEGAEEQDDSEQEEMDADDMEIADDDNDNRSATF
;
A
#
# COMPACT_ATOMS: atom_id res chain seq x y z
N MET A 1 -6.45 -5.30 -22.99
CA MET A 1 -5.49 -6.16 -23.71
C MET A 1 -4.09 -6.11 -23.11
N ARG A 2 -3.40 -4.95 -23.04
CA ARG A 2 -1.99 -4.90 -22.55
C ARG A 2 -1.76 -5.44 -21.14
N LEU A 3 -2.54 -5.01 -20.15
CA LEU A 3 -2.38 -5.48 -18.75
C LEU A 3 -2.68 -6.97 -18.61
N LEU A 4 -3.61 -7.52 -19.39
CA LEU A 4 -3.93 -8.94 -19.38
C LEU A 4 -2.74 -9.77 -19.89
N ALA A 5 -2.12 -9.34 -20.99
CA ALA A 5 -0.92 -9.99 -21.52
C ALA A 5 0.26 -9.90 -20.54
N ILE A 6 0.45 -8.75 -19.88
CA ILE A 6 1.49 -8.60 -18.83
C ILE A 6 1.22 -9.54 -17.66
N GLN A 7 -0.02 -9.56 -17.16
CA GLN A 7 -0.41 -10.45 -16.06
C GLN A 7 -0.18 -11.92 -16.44
N TRP A 8 -0.57 -12.32 -17.65
CA TRP A 8 -0.34 -13.67 -18.15
C TRP A 8 1.16 -14.00 -18.25
N LEU A 9 1.99 -13.09 -18.78
CA LEU A 9 3.45 -13.27 -18.83
C LEU A 9 4.07 -13.43 -17.43
N LEU A 10 3.62 -12.63 -16.46
CA LEU A 10 4.10 -12.71 -15.09
C LEU A 10 3.75 -14.06 -14.46
N SER A 11 2.49 -14.48 -14.57
CA SER A 11 1.99 -15.71 -13.93
C SER A 11 2.41 -17.00 -14.62
N ASN A 12 2.68 -16.98 -15.93
CA ASN A 12 2.94 -18.20 -16.71
C ASN A 12 4.36 -18.30 -17.28
N GLN A 13 5.07 -17.20 -17.50
CA GLN A 13 6.40 -17.23 -18.13
C GLN A 13 7.49 -16.84 -17.13
N LEU A 14 7.35 -15.71 -16.45
CA LEU A 14 8.35 -15.29 -15.46
C LEU A 14 8.27 -16.16 -14.19
N ALA A 15 7.08 -16.64 -13.81
CA ALA A 15 6.92 -17.56 -12.69
C ALA A 15 7.59 -18.94 -12.91
N LEU A 16 7.87 -19.33 -14.17
CA LEU A 16 8.61 -20.56 -14.47
C LEU A 16 10.10 -20.46 -14.13
N LEU A 17 10.64 -19.24 -14.04
CA LEU A 17 12.02 -19.01 -13.56
C LEU A 17 12.16 -19.28 -12.05
N VAL A 18 11.06 -19.53 -11.35
CA VAL A 18 11.04 -19.96 -9.95
C VAL A 18 11.08 -21.48 -9.89
N GLU A 19 12.18 -21.99 -9.35
CA GLU A 19 12.58 -23.40 -9.41
C GLU A 19 11.65 -24.34 -8.65
N SER A 20 11.11 -23.90 -7.51
CA SER A 20 10.22 -24.74 -6.71
C SER A 20 8.76 -24.32 -6.87
N SER A 21 7.88 -25.31 -7.05
CA SER A 21 6.43 -25.10 -6.98
C SER A 21 6.06 -24.45 -5.64
N LEU A 22 6.74 -24.80 -4.55
CA LEU A 22 6.58 -24.21 -3.22
C LEU A 22 6.92 -22.71 -3.16
N GLU A 23 8.05 -22.25 -3.68
CA GLU A 23 8.36 -20.81 -3.75
C GLU A 23 7.39 -20.08 -4.68
N ARG A 24 6.97 -20.73 -5.77
CA ARG A 24 5.92 -20.20 -6.65
C ARG A 24 4.60 -20.06 -5.91
N ARG A 25 4.21 -21.04 -5.09
CA ARG A 25 3.00 -20.97 -4.25
C ARG A 25 3.10 -19.86 -3.21
N ARG A 26 4.23 -19.82 -2.48
CA ARG A 26 4.50 -18.80 -1.44
C ARG A 26 4.54 -17.38 -2.00
N THR A 27 5.02 -17.22 -3.24
CA THR A 27 5.18 -15.90 -3.86
C THR A 27 3.98 -15.49 -4.69
N PHE A 28 3.24 -16.43 -5.30
CA PHE A 28 2.21 -16.10 -6.29
C PHE A 28 0.84 -16.75 -6.05
N GLU A 29 0.72 -17.98 -5.50
CA GLU A 29 -0.62 -18.57 -5.25
C GLU A 29 -1.34 -17.94 -4.06
N ILE A 30 -0.61 -17.47 -3.03
CA ILE A 30 -1.23 -16.81 -1.86
C ILE A 30 -1.84 -15.45 -2.24
N GLU A 31 -1.36 -14.81 -3.30
CA GLU A 31 -1.63 -13.40 -3.60
C GLU A 31 -2.15 -13.16 -5.03
N SER A 32 -2.28 -14.19 -5.86
CA SER A 32 -2.89 -14.11 -7.20
C SER A 32 -4.41 -14.10 -7.10
N LEU A 33 -4.98 -12.89 -7.13
CA LEU A 33 -6.37 -12.65 -7.50
C LEU A 33 -6.61 -13.13 -8.95
N GLU A 34 -7.42 -14.19 -9.06
CA GLU A 34 -7.89 -14.92 -10.25
C GLU A 34 -6.80 -15.54 -11.17
N PRO A 35 -6.92 -16.84 -11.52
CA PRO A 35 -6.05 -17.43 -12.53
C PRO A 35 -6.30 -16.75 -13.89
N CYS A 36 -5.26 -16.13 -14.45
CA CYS A 36 -5.32 -15.52 -15.77
C CYS A 36 -5.32 -16.62 -16.85
N GLN A 37 -6.50 -17.11 -17.19
CA GLN A 37 -6.71 -17.97 -18.36
C GLN A 37 -6.92 -17.09 -19.58
N ASP A 38 -6.04 -17.21 -20.58
CA ASP A 38 -6.25 -16.65 -21.90
C ASP A 38 -6.38 -17.84 -22.86
N ASP A 39 -7.61 -18.09 -23.32
CA ASP A 39 -7.94 -19.22 -24.19
C ASP A 39 -7.23 -19.15 -25.56
N GLN A 40 -6.74 -17.97 -25.95
CA GLN A 40 -5.97 -17.76 -27.18
C GLN A 40 -4.47 -18.01 -27.00
N LEU A 41 -3.98 -18.00 -25.75
CA LEU A 41 -2.58 -18.25 -25.38
C LEU A 41 -2.43 -19.63 -24.73
N ARG A 42 -3.12 -20.64 -25.27
CA ARG A 42 -2.90 -22.04 -24.86
C ARG A 42 -1.42 -22.36 -24.98
N PRO A 43 -0.76 -22.84 -23.90
CA PRO A 43 0.61 -23.26 -23.97
C PRO A 43 0.62 -24.59 -24.74
N ASP A 44 0.92 -24.54 -26.03
CA ASP A 44 1.43 -25.73 -26.71
C ASP A 44 2.74 -26.12 -26.01
N GLY A 45 2.62 -27.01 -25.02
CA GLY A 45 3.73 -27.74 -24.44
C GLY A 45 4.67 -26.97 -23.51
N GLY A 46 4.18 -26.09 -22.61
CA GLY A 46 5.00 -25.60 -21.47
C GLY A 46 6.35 -24.95 -21.85
N LEU A 47 6.53 -24.57 -23.12
CA LEU A 47 7.76 -23.99 -23.60
C LEU A 47 7.83 -22.54 -23.13
N LEU A 48 8.89 -22.25 -22.38
CA LEU A 48 9.29 -20.89 -22.08
C LEU A 48 9.52 -20.16 -23.43
N PHE A 49 9.04 -18.93 -23.59
CA PHE A 49 9.56 -18.14 -24.72
C PHE A 49 11.07 -18.07 -24.54
N GLY A 50 11.85 -18.46 -25.55
CA GLY A 50 13.31 -18.57 -25.43
C GLY A 50 14.02 -17.27 -25.04
N CYS A 51 13.32 -16.13 -25.07
CA CYS A 51 13.79 -14.84 -24.59
C CYS A 51 13.68 -14.64 -23.07
N PHE A 52 12.91 -15.45 -22.33
CA PHE A 52 12.88 -15.39 -20.87
C PHE A 52 13.96 -16.31 -20.29
N SER A 53 14.89 -15.73 -19.56
CA SER A 53 15.97 -16.46 -18.90
C SER A 53 16.41 -15.65 -17.68
N LEU A 54 17.22 -16.23 -16.80
CA LEU A 54 17.83 -15.48 -15.70
C LEU A 54 18.64 -14.27 -16.22
N ALA A 55 19.31 -14.42 -17.37
CA ALA A 55 20.13 -13.35 -17.97
C ALA A 55 19.30 -12.18 -18.51
N THR A 56 18.12 -12.46 -19.06
CA THR A 56 17.23 -11.44 -19.65
C THR A 56 16.20 -10.90 -18.66
N PHE A 57 16.07 -11.53 -17.49
CA PHE A 57 15.04 -11.25 -16.50
C PHE A 57 14.96 -9.76 -16.13
N SER A 58 16.07 -9.12 -15.74
CA SER A 58 16.06 -7.71 -15.32
C SER A 58 15.55 -6.77 -16.41
N MET A 59 15.86 -7.06 -17.68
CA MET A 59 15.39 -6.26 -18.80
C MET A 59 13.90 -6.46 -19.03
N CYS A 60 13.44 -7.72 -19.06
CA CYS A 60 12.02 -8.05 -19.17
C CYS A 60 11.21 -7.45 -18.02
N PHE A 61 11.68 -7.61 -16.79
CA PHE A 61 11.11 -7.04 -15.58
C PHE A 61 10.90 -5.53 -15.71
N LYS A 62 11.95 -4.81 -16.11
CA LYS A 62 11.90 -3.36 -16.31
C LYS A 62 10.87 -2.95 -17.36
N VAL A 63 10.85 -3.63 -18.49
CA VAL A 63 9.90 -3.33 -19.59
C VAL A 63 8.46 -3.56 -19.13
N LEU A 64 8.18 -4.70 -18.50
CA LEU A 64 6.85 -5.03 -18.01
C LEU A 64 6.37 -4.02 -16.96
N TYR A 65 7.20 -3.69 -15.97
CA TYR A 65 6.86 -2.70 -14.94
C TYR A 65 6.62 -1.32 -15.54
N THR A 66 7.50 -0.88 -16.45
CA THR A 66 7.35 0.39 -17.14
C THR A 66 6.04 0.45 -17.94
N GLU A 67 5.64 -0.64 -18.59
CA GLU A 67 4.41 -0.67 -19.39
C GLU A 67 3.14 -0.64 -18.51
N VAL A 68 3.18 -1.26 -17.33
CA VAL A 68 2.13 -1.09 -16.31
C VAL A 68 2.02 0.39 -15.93
N ASN A 69 3.14 1.04 -15.61
CA ASN A 69 3.15 2.47 -15.26
C ASN A 69 2.65 3.38 -16.38
N LYS A 70 3.05 3.13 -17.63
CA LYS A 70 2.54 3.87 -18.79
C LYS A 70 1.03 3.72 -18.94
N THR A 71 0.49 2.53 -18.71
CA THR A 71 -0.95 2.28 -18.78
C THR A 71 -1.72 3.10 -17.75
N VAL A 72 -1.17 3.24 -16.54
CA VAL A 72 -1.78 4.01 -15.44
C VAL A 72 -1.64 5.53 -15.63
N THR A 73 -0.48 6.00 -16.07
CA THR A 73 -0.15 7.44 -16.09
C THR A 73 -0.51 8.17 -17.39
N VAL A 74 -0.37 7.50 -18.54
CA VAL A 74 -0.54 8.10 -19.87
C VAL A 74 -1.61 7.37 -20.70
N GLY A 75 -1.96 6.14 -20.31
CA GLY A 75 -2.85 5.27 -21.06
C GLY A 75 -4.33 5.40 -20.71
N THR A 76 -5.00 4.25 -20.79
CA THR A 76 -6.46 4.13 -20.63
C THR A 76 -6.96 4.41 -19.22
N LEU A 77 -6.07 4.38 -18.23
CA LEU A 77 -6.40 4.63 -16.83
C LEU A 77 -6.11 6.08 -16.39
N LYS A 78 -5.66 6.96 -17.28
CA LYS A 78 -5.46 8.38 -16.94
C LYS A 78 -6.81 9.05 -16.62
N LEU A 79 -6.89 9.83 -15.54
CA LEU A 79 -8.14 10.48 -15.10
C LEU A 79 -8.82 11.32 -16.18
N ASP A 80 -8.09 12.17 -16.91
CA ASP A 80 -8.64 13.01 -17.99
C ASP A 80 -9.33 12.19 -19.09
N THR A 81 -8.85 10.98 -19.32
CA THR A 81 -9.41 10.03 -20.29
C THR A 81 -10.69 9.42 -19.71
N VAL A 82 -10.64 8.98 -18.46
CA VAL A 82 -11.76 8.29 -17.77
C VAL A 82 -12.93 9.24 -17.51
N ARG A 83 -12.69 10.52 -17.19
CA ARG A 83 -13.77 11.50 -16.98
C ARG A 83 -14.64 11.75 -18.22
N LYS A 84 -14.14 11.43 -19.42
CA LYS A 84 -14.86 11.55 -20.68
C LYS A 84 -15.64 10.29 -21.05
N TYR A 85 -15.54 9.23 -20.24
CA TYR A 85 -16.17 7.95 -20.53
C TYR A 85 -17.67 7.96 -20.19
N PRO A 86 -18.51 7.28 -21.00
CA PRO A 86 -19.85 6.95 -20.57
C PRO A 86 -19.79 5.98 -19.37
N GLN A 87 -20.84 5.92 -18.55
CA GLN A 87 -20.89 5.10 -17.34
C GLN A 87 -20.53 3.62 -17.59
N SER A 88 -20.91 3.06 -18.75
CA SER A 88 -20.58 1.68 -19.15
C SER A 88 -19.08 1.40 -19.25
N ARG A 89 -18.26 2.43 -19.50
CA ARG A 89 -16.80 2.35 -19.63
C ARG A 89 -16.06 2.55 -18.30
N LEU A 90 -16.77 2.90 -17.23
CA LEU A 90 -16.21 2.91 -15.88
C LEU A 90 -16.07 1.49 -15.30
N ASP A 91 -16.91 0.55 -15.72
CA ASP A 91 -16.79 -0.86 -15.36
C ASP A 91 -15.51 -1.46 -15.94
N ASP A 92 -15.21 -1.14 -17.21
CA ASP A 92 -13.94 -1.46 -17.84
C ASP A 92 -12.75 -0.84 -17.11
N CYS A 93 -12.88 0.41 -16.64
CA CYS A 93 -11.85 1.10 -15.86
C CYS A 93 -11.57 0.37 -14.54
N SER A 94 -12.61 0.01 -13.78
CA SER A 94 -12.47 -0.76 -12.55
C SER A 94 -11.78 -2.11 -12.80
N LEU A 95 -12.17 -2.82 -13.87
CA LEU A 95 -11.52 -4.07 -14.26
C LEU A 95 -10.05 -3.88 -14.65
N GLN A 96 -9.71 -2.81 -15.38
CA GLN A 96 -8.31 -2.50 -15.70
C GLN A 96 -7.50 -2.18 -14.43
N TRP A 97 -8.10 -1.54 -13.42
CA TRP A 97 -7.43 -1.31 -12.13
C TRP A 97 -7.14 -2.59 -11.36
N LYS A 98 -8.06 -3.57 -11.36
CA LYS A 98 -7.79 -4.92 -10.82
C LYS A 98 -6.57 -5.55 -11.47
N ARG A 99 -6.49 -5.49 -12.81
CA ARG A 99 -5.35 -6.04 -13.56
C ARG A 99 -4.06 -5.28 -13.31
N ALA A 100 -4.11 -3.95 -13.25
CA ALA A 100 -2.95 -3.11 -13.00
C ALA A 100 -2.36 -3.37 -11.61
N ALA A 101 -3.22 -3.44 -10.58
CA ALA A 101 -2.80 -3.75 -9.21
C ALA A 101 -2.27 -5.17 -9.08
N SER A 102 -2.89 -6.15 -9.76
CA SER A 102 -2.36 -7.52 -9.83
C SER A 102 -0.96 -7.55 -10.45
N CYS A 103 -0.74 -6.88 -11.59
CA CYS A 103 0.59 -6.79 -12.21
C CYS A 103 1.60 -6.13 -11.27
N PHE A 104 1.25 -5.01 -10.63
CA PHE A 104 2.09 -4.32 -9.65
C PHE A 104 2.45 -5.24 -8.47
N CYS A 105 1.48 -5.97 -7.95
CA CYS A 105 1.65 -6.94 -6.86
C CYS A 105 2.67 -8.01 -7.27
N LEU A 106 2.41 -8.73 -8.37
CA LEU A 106 3.29 -9.78 -8.89
C LEU A 106 4.71 -9.26 -9.15
N LEU A 107 4.85 -8.12 -9.85
CA LEU A 107 6.14 -7.49 -10.12
C LEU A 107 6.89 -7.15 -8.82
N SER A 108 6.18 -6.63 -7.81
CA SER A 108 6.81 -6.30 -6.53
C SER A 108 7.21 -7.55 -5.75
N LEU A 109 6.50 -8.67 -5.90
CA LEU A 109 6.81 -9.93 -5.21
C LEU A 109 8.03 -10.66 -5.77
N PHE A 110 8.42 -10.38 -7.02
CA PHE A 110 9.66 -10.96 -7.58
C PHE A 110 10.92 -10.61 -6.78
N VAL A 111 10.89 -9.55 -5.95
CA VAL A 111 12.01 -9.18 -5.08
C VAL A 111 12.33 -10.26 -4.05
N ARG A 112 11.34 -11.12 -3.72
CA ARG A 112 11.50 -12.24 -2.78
C ARG A 112 12.30 -13.41 -3.34
N ILE A 113 12.55 -13.43 -4.65
CA ILE A 113 13.19 -14.57 -5.30
C ILE A 113 14.70 -14.33 -5.40
N ALA A 114 15.46 -14.93 -4.47
CA ALA A 114 16.91 -14.78 -4.34
C ALA A 114 17.67 -14.85 -5.67
N LYS A 115 17.38 -15.84 -6.52
CA LYS A 115 18.07 -16.06 -7.80
C LYS A 115 17.84 -14.97 -8.84
N LEU A 116 16.78 -14.19 -8.67
CA LEU A 116 16.42 -13.09 -9.58
C LEU A 116 16.91 -11.73 -9.06
N ARG A 117 17.33 -11.65 -7.80
CA ARG A 117 17.80 -10.42 -7.17
C ARG A 117 19.13 -9.97 -7.80
N ASN A 118 19.11 -8.75 -8.32
CA ASN A 118 20.32 -8.00 -8.67
C ASN A 118 20.05 -6.51 -8.51
N ALA A 119 21.11 -5.71 -8.43
CA ALA A 119 21.01 -4.28 -8.15
C ALA A 119 20.11 -3.54 -9.15
N SER A 120 20.17 -3.90 -10.44
CA SER A 120 19.36 -3.31 -11.50
C SER A 120 17.87 -3.60 -11.32
N MET A 121 17.52 -4.86 -11.02
CA MET A 121 16.15 -5.28 -10.78
C MET A 121 15.56 -4.63 -9.53
N LEU A 122 16.28 -4.64 -8.40
CA LEU A 122 15.81 -4.04 -7.15
C LEU A 122 15.64 -2.52 -7.27
N THR A 123 16.59 -1.83 -7.91
CA THR A 123 16.48 -0.38 -8.18
C THR A 123 15.27 -0.09 -9.08
N THR A 124 15.02 -0.94 -10.07
CA THR A 124 13.84 -0.84 -10.95
C THR A 124 12.56 -1.01 -10.15
N ALA A 125 12.47 -2.03 -9.29
CA ALA A 125 11.31 -2.29 -8.45
C ALA A 125 10.99 -1.08 -7.56
N MET A 126 11.99 -0.50 -6.89
CA MET A 126 11.79 0.70 -6.06
C MET A 126 11.32 1.91 -6.89
N ARG A 127 11.96 2.20 -8.03
CA ARG A 127 11.64 3.38 -8.85
C ARG A 127 10.29 3.27 -9.54
N GLU A 128 10.03 2.15 -10.20
CA GLU A 128 8.78 1.94 -10.91
C GLU A 128 7.62 1.67 -9.93
N GLY A 129 7.88 1.00 -8.80
CA GLY A 129 6.86 0.83 -7.76
C GLY A 129 6.46 2.13 -7.09
N LYS A 130 7.42 3.02 -6.81
CA LYS A 130 7.15 4.39 -6.36
C LYS A 130 6.24 5.13 -7.35
N ARG A 131 6.56 5.09 -8.65
CA ARG A 131 5.76 5.75 -9.70
C ARG A 131 4.32 5.22 -9.76
N PHE A 132 4.15 3.90 -9.64
CA PHE A 132 2.82 3.30 -9.61
C PHE A 132 2.00 3.84 -8.43
N MET A 133 2.57 3.80 -7.22
CA MET A 133 1.89 4.28 -6.02
C MET A 133 1.63 5.80 -6.06
N GLN A 134 2.53 6.59 -6.65
CA GLN A 134 2.29 8.02 -6.91
C GLN A 134 1.08 8.24 -7.83
N ALA A 135 0.96 7.44 -8.89
CA ALA A 135 -0.16 7.55 -9.81
C ALA A 135 -1.50 7.19 -9.16
N VAL A 136 -1.52 6.22 -8.24
CA VAL A 136 -2.71 5.84 -7.48
C VAL A 136 -3.06 6.90 -6.42
N SER A 137 -2.07 7.43 -5.72
CA SER A 137 -2.26 8.32 -4.56
C SER A 137 -2.57 9.77 -4.92
N SER A 138 -2.27 10.22 -6.13
CA SER A 138 -2.48 11.60 -6.57
C SER A 138 -3.96 11.87 -6.91
N PRO A 139 -4.70 12.70 -6.14
CA PRO A 139 -6.13 12.92 -6.36
C PRO A 139 -6.45 13.58 -7.71
N SER A 140 -5.53 14.40 -8.22
CA SER A 140 -5.72 15.13 -9.49
C SER A 140 -5.50 14.27 -10.73
N THR A 141 -4.94 13.06 -10.60
CA THR A 141 -4.55 12.22 -11.74
C THR A 141 -5.05 10.79 -11.64
N SER A 142 -5.44 10.34 -10.46
CA SER A 142 -5.84 8.95 -10.19
C SER A 142 -7.29 8.71 -10.58
N SER A 143 -7.50 7.97 -11.67
CA SER A 143 -8.84 7.46 -11.98
C SER A 143 -9.32 6.41 -10.97
N PHE A 144 -8.41 5.79 -10.19
CA PHE A 144 -8.80 4.88 -9.13
C PHE A 144 -9.51 5.64 -8.00
N LEU A 145 -8.92 6.73 -7.51
CA LEU A 145 -9.54 7.57 -6.48
C LEU A 145 -10.86 8.16 -6.97
N TYR A 146 -10.94 8.52 -8.26
CA TYR A 146 -12.20 8.96 -8.88
C TYR A 146 -13.31 7.90 -8.83
N LEU A 147 -12.99 6.60 -8.97
CA LEU A 147 -13.97 5.53 -8.79
C LEU A 147 -14.44 5.37 -7.33
N LEU A 148 -13.66 5.90 -6.38
CA LEU A 148 -13.96 5.91 -4.94
C LEU A 148 -14.57 7.23 -4.47
N GLU A 149 -14.87 8.17 -5.38
CA GLU A 149 -15.64 9.36 -5.01
C GLU A 149 -17.09 8.96 -4.71
N ASP A 150 -17.70 9.65 -3.75
CA ASP A 150 -19.05 9.42 -3.19
C ASP A 150 -20.09 8.94 -4.23
N LYS A 151 -20.24 9.69 -5.34
CA LYS A 151 -21.22 9.42 -6.40
C LYS A 151 -21.15 8.02 -7.01
N GLN A 152 -19.98 7.38 -6.97
CA GLN A 152 -19.73 6.08 -7.61
C GLN A 152 -19.28 5.02 -6.60
N PHE A 153 -19.02 5.41 -5.34
CA PHE A 153 -18.43 4.56 -4.32
C PHE A 153 -19.23 3.27 -4.12
N HIS A 154 -20.55 3.37 -3.96
CA HIS A 154 -21.45 2.21 -3.79
C HIS A 154 -21.31 1.16 -4.90
N LYS A 155 -21.01 1.58 -6.14
CA LYS A 155 -20.85 0.66 -7.28
C LYS A 155 -19.48 -0.02 -7.30
N TYR A 156 -18.43 0.67 -6.87
CA TYR A 156 -17.04 0.21 -7.06
C TYR A 156 -16.31 -0.19 -5.78
N ALA A 157 -16.85 0.09 -4.59
CA ALA A 157 -16.21 -0.22 -3.30
C ALA A 157 -15.81 -1.71 -3.17
N ALA A 158 -16.74 -2.62 -3.46
CA ALA A 158 -16.46 -4.07 -3.43
C ALA A 158 -15.35 -4.47 -4.42
N ASN A 159 -15.25 -3.79 -5.56
CA ASN A 159 -14.22 -4.01 -6.56
C ASN A 159 -12.88 -3.35 -6.20
N ALA A 160 -12.89 -2.38 -5.30
CA ALA A 160 -11.71 -1.63 -4.88
C ALA A 160 -10.91 -2.34 -3.77
N ALA A 161 -11.59 -3.05 -2.86
CA ALA A 161 -10.94 -3.83 -1.82
C ALA A 161 -9.84 -4.78 -2.34
N PRO A 162 -10.06 -5.63 -3.37
CA PRO A 162 -9.01 -6.50 -3.91
C PRO A 162 -7.88 -5.70 -4.58
N VAL A 163 -8.18 -4.54 -5.18
CA VAL A 163 -7.16 -3.64 -5.77
C VAL A 163 -6.24 -3.12 -4.67
N LEU A 164 -6.81 -2.58 -3.59
CA LEU A 164 -6.07 -2.06 -2.44
C LEU A 164 -5.23 -3.15 -1.79
N LYS A 165 -5.77 -4.36 -1.64
CA LYS A 165 -5.03 -5.51 -1.11
C LYS A 165 -3.79 -5.83 -1.94
N CYS A 166 -3.90 -5.89 -3.27
CA CYS A 166 -2.76 -6.07 -4.16
C CYS A 166 -1.71 -4.95 -3.99
N ILE A 167 -2.15 -3.71 -3.85
CA ILE A 167 -1.24 -2.57 -3.69
C ILE A 167 -0.53 -2.62 -2.32
N GLN A 168 -1.24 -2.99 -1.26
CA GLN A 168 -0.67 -3.17 0.08
C GLN A 168 0.40 -4.27 0.09
N ILE A 169 0.10 -5.43 -0.51
CA ILE A 169 1.04 -6.53 -0.65
C ILE A 169 2.30 -6.09 -1.41
N GLY A 170 2.12 -5.45 -2.57
CA GLY A 170 3.24 -4.99 -3.37
C GLY A 170 4.07 -3.92 -2.65
N ASN A 171 3.42 -2.96 -1.99
CA ASN A 171 4.12 -1.96 -1.16
C ASN A 171 4.94 -2.64 -0.06
N ARG A 172 4.38 -3.61 0.66
CA ARG A 172 5.12 -4.37 1.70
C ARG A 172 6.34 -5.09 1.13
N ALA A 173 6.21 -5.70 -0.05
CA ALA A 173 7.34 -6.31 -0.74
C ALA A 173 8.42 -5.27 -1.10
N LEU A 174 8.04 -4.08 -1.56
CA LEU A 174 9.00 -3.01 -1.86
C LEU A 174 9.68 -2.47 -0.58
N GLN A 175 8.96 -2.34 0.53
CA GLN A 175 9.54 -1.90 1.82
C GLN A 175 10.57 -2.90 2.35
N SER A 176 10.41 -4.19 2.09
CA SER A 176 11.39 -5.21 2.48
C SER A 176 12.77 -5.03 1.81
N ILE A 177 12.82 -4.32 0.67
CA ILE A 177 14.09 -3.94 0.02
C ILE A 177 14.90 -3.02 0.92
N ALA A 178 14.26 -2.16 1.73
CA ALA A 178 14.97 -1.25 2.64
C ALA A 178 15.76 -2.03 3.70
N THR A 179 15.16 -3.08 4.27
CA THR A 179 15.83 -3.98 5.22
C THR A 179 17.05 -4.64 4.58
N TYR A 180 16.89 -5.17 3.36
CA TYR A 180 17.99 -5.78 2.61
C TYR A 180 19.09 -4.78 2.27
N ALA A 181 18.73 -3.59 1.78
CA ALA A 181 19.68 -2.54 1.43
C ALA A 181 20.50 -2.08 2.63
N ARG A 182 19.89 -2.04 3.83
CA ARG A 182 20.59 -1.73 5.08
C ARG A 182 21.59 -2.83 5.43
N LYS A 183 21.14 -4.10 5.46
CA LYS A 183 21.98 -5.27 5.78
C LYS A 183 23.18 -5.40 4.84
N GLU A 184 22.95 -5.24 3.54
CA GLU A 184 23.97 -5.38 2.49
C GLU A 184 24.74 -4.07 2.22
N LYS A 185 24.49 -3.01 2.99
CA LYS A 185 25.15 -1.69 2.87
C LYS A 185 25.11 -1.14 1.43
N LEU A 186 23.92 -1.11 0.83
CA LEU A 186 23.68 -0.64 -0.55
C LEU A 186 23.25 0.85 -0.58
N PRO A 187 24.19 1.82 -0.67
CA PRO A 187 23.88 3.24 -0.47
C PRO A 187 22.90 3.81 -1.51
N LEU A 188 22.99 3.36 -2.77
CA LEU A 188 22.09 3.81 -3.83
C LEU A 188 20.62 3.42 -3.58
N MET A 189 20.38 2.29 -2.94
CA MET A 189 19.02 1.85 -2.59
C MET A 189 18.53 2.58 -1.35
N MET A 190 19.40 2.78 -0.35
CA MET A 190 19.08 3.53 0.86
C MET A 190 18.62 4.96 0.56
N GLN A 191 19.19 5.61 -0.47
CA GLN A 191 18.73 6.92 -0.95
C GLN A 191 17.28 6.93 -1.48
N LEU A 192 16.76 5.81 -1.96
CA LEU A 192 15.41 5.71 -2.52
C LEU A 192 14.34 5.38 -1.46
N VAL A 193 14.75 4.88 -0.28
CA VAL A 193 13.84 4.43 0.78
C VAL A 193 12.94 5.56 1.30
N PRO A 194 13.43 6.77 1.62
CA PRO A 194 12.59 7.84 2.16
C PRO A 194 11.45 8.23 1.22
N GLU A 195 11.74 8.38 -0.08
CA GLU A 195 10.74 8.71 -1.09
C GLU A 195 9.70 7.59 -1.27
N LEU A 196 10.13 6.33 -1.20
CA LEU A 196 9.22 5.19 -1.30
C LEU A 196 8.26 5.15 -0.11
N ARG A 197 8.76 5.40 1.11
CA ARG A 197 7.94 5.49 2.33
C ARG A 197 6.94 6.63 2.26
N ALA A 198 7.39 7.83 1.89
CA ALA A 198 6.53 9.02 1.77
C ALA A 198 5.36 8.79 0.80
N VAL A 199 5.61 8.09 -0.32
CA VAL A 199 4.57 7.75 -1.29
C VAL A 199 3.60 6.69 -0.74
N GLY A 200 4.07 5.70 0.03
CA GLY A 200 3.21 4.74 0.71
C GLY A 200 2.26 5.42 1.71
N GLU A 201 2.77 6.37 2.49
CA GLU A 201 1.96 7.16 3.42
C GLU A 201 0.97 8.09 2.69
N ALA A 202 1.38 8.67 1.56
CA ALA A 202 0.48 9.47 0.71
C ALA A 202 -0.66 8.64 0.14
N LEU A 203 -0.38 7.39 -0.28
CA LEU A 203 -1.41 6.45 -0.73
C LEU A 203 -2.43 6.16 0.38
N LEU A 204 -1.95 5.83 1.59
CA LEU A 204 -2.83 5.56 2.73
C LEU A 204 -3.75 6.75 3.01
N ARG A 205 -3.17 7.95 3.09
CA ARG A 205 -3.93 9.20 3.32
C ARG A 205 -4.94 9.49 2.22
N SER A 206 -4.61 9.27 0.95
CA SER A 206 -5.53 9.52 -0.15
C SER A 206 -6.69 8.52 -0.21
N VAL A 207 -6.43 7.25 0.07
CA VAL A 207 -7.49 6.23 0.15
C VAL A 207 -8.39 6.49 1.34
N HIS A 208 -7.82 6.79 2.52
CA HIS A 208 -8.57 7.17 3.71
C HIS A 208 -9.52 8.34 3.43
N ARG A 209 -9.00 9.44 2.84
CA ARG A 209 -9.84 10.59 2.46
C ARG A 209 -11.00 10.21 1.52
N ALA A 210 -10.76 9.32 0.55
CA ALA A 210 -11.81 8.89 -0.37
C ALA A 210 -12.90 8.07 0.36
N VAL A 211 -12.51 7.18 1.26
CA VAL A 211 -13.44 6.35 2.05
C VAL A 211 -14.25 7.20 3.03
N VAL A 212 -13.61 8.15 3.74
CA VAL A 212 -14.29 9.10 4.61
C VAL A 212 -15.28 9.97 3.84
N SER A 213 -14.92 10.42 2.63
CA SER A 213 -15.82 11.23 1.80
C SER A 213 -17.06 10.49 1.30
N ALA A 214 -17.11 9.17 1.46
CA ALA A 214 -18.24 8.32 1.11
C ALA A 214 -18.97 7.77 2.36
N ASP A 215 -18.75 8.39 3.53
CA ASP A 215 -19.34 7.99 4.83
C ASP A 215 -19.10 6.52 5.21
N CYS A 216 -17.92 5.99 4.87
CA CYS A 216 -17.55 4.59 5.07
C CYS A 216 -16.31 4.41 5.94
N ASP A 217 -16.05 5.32 6.88
CA ASP A 217 -14.83 5.33 7.70
C ASP A 217 -14.64 4.03 8.51
N ASP A 218 -15.74 3.44 8.99
CA ASP A 218 -15.75 2.16 9.72
C ASP A 218 -15.17 0.98 8.89
N ALA A 219 -15.12 1.10 7.56
CA ALA A 219 -14.54 0.10 6.68
C ALA A 219 -13.00 0.21 6.55
N PHE A 220 -12.39 1.27 7.08
CA PHE A 220 -10.97 1.52 6.97
C PHE A 220 -10.25 1.21 8.29
N GLN A 221 -9.44 0.15 8.28
CA GLN A 221 -8.60 -0.20 9.42
C GLN A 221 -7.11 -0.12 9.03
N VAL A 222 -6.35 0.65 9.81
CA VAL A 222 -4.89 0.66 9.70
C VAL A 222 -4.33 -0.46 10.57
N GLY A 223 -3.79 -1.51 9.95
CA GLY A 223 -3.16 -2.62 10.66
C GLY A 223 -1.73 -2.30 11.12
N LEU A 224 -1.28 -2.97 12.18
CA LEU A 224 0.11 -2.89 12.67
C LEU A 224 1.08 -3.47 11.63
N LEU A 225 2.13 -2.71 11.31
CA LEU A 225 3.14 -3.12 10.32
C LEU A 225 4.26 -3.92 10.98
N LYS A 226 4.20 -5.25 10.89
CA LYS A 226 5.35 -6.09 11.27
C LYS A 226 6.47 -6.03 10.23
N SER A 227 7.69 -5.80 10.70
CA SER A 227 8.92 -5.84 9.89
C SER A 227 9.11 -7.21 9.24
N ARG A 228 9.50 -7.20 7.96
CA ARG A 228 9.81 -8.43 7.19
C ARG A 228 11.14 -8.30 6.48
N ASP A 229 11.82 -9.43 6.34
CA ASP A 229 12.97 -9.53 5.47
C ASP A 229 12.53 -9.54 4.00
N ILE A 230 13.51 -9.47 3.09
CA ILE A 230 13.26 -9.43 1.65
C ILE A 230 12.69 -10.75 1.11
N ASP A 231 12.84 -11.86 1.84
CA ASP A 231 12.30 -13.16 1.48
C ASP A 231 10.86 -13.35 2.01
N GLY A 232 10.39 -12.43 2.86
CA GLY A 232 9.03 -12.35 3.38
C GLY A 232 8.83 -12.95 4.77
N ALA A 233 9.90 -13.34 5.48
CA ALA A 233 9.85 -13.79 6.86
C ALA A 233 9.74 -12.59 7.82
N GLU A 234 9.04 -12.77 8.95
CA GLU A 234 8.90 -11.72 9.97
C GLU A 234 10.22 -11.55 10.73
N ILE A 235 10.61 -10.30 10.96
CA ILE A 235 11.80 -9.95 11.75
C ILE A 235 11.29 -9.58 13.14
N SER A 236 11.75 -10.28 14.17
CA SER A 236 11.48 -9.90 15.56
C SER A 236 12.11 -8.55 15.87
N GLU A 237 11.36 -7.70 16.57
CA GLU A 237 11.74 -6.31 16.84
C GLU A 237 12.98 -6.23 17.75
N GLU A 238 13.24 -7.23 18.59
CA GLU A 238 14.45 -7.28 19.43
C GLU A 238 15.75 -7.37 18.62
N ALA A 239 15.70 -7.85 17.37
CA ALA A 239 16.88 -7.94 16.50
C ALA A 239 17.27 -6.60 15.87
N VAL A 240 16.38 -5.59 15.91
CA VAL A 240 16.64 -4.24 15.36
C VAL A 240 17.28 -3.33 16.42
N VAL A 241 16.96 -3.55 17.70
CA VAL A 241 17.39 -2.71 18.84
C VAL A 241 18.90 -2.83 19.14
N VAL A 242 19.58 -3.90 18.68
CA VAL A 242 21.01 -4.11 19.00
C VAL A 242 21.96 -3.14 18.25
N GLU A 243 21.48 -2.40 17.24
CA GLU A 243 22.28 -1.35 16.56
C GLU A 243 21.69 0.07 16.68
N GLU A 244 20.72 0.31 17.55
CA GLU A 244 20.21 1.66 17.80
C GLU A 244 20.96 2.28 19.00
N THR A 245 21.95 3.11 18.70
CA THR A 245 22.40 4.15 19.65
C THR A 245 21.36 5.27 19.63
N PRO A 246 20.89 5.77 20.79
CA PRO A 246 19.65 6.53 20.86
C PRO A 246 19.88 7.99 20.45
N ALA A 247 19.00 8.50 19.61
CA ALA A 247 18.70 9.92 19.54
C ALA A 247 17.20 10.07 19.81
N ASP A 248 16.93 10.79 20.89
CA ASP A 248 15.63 11.07 21.50
C ASP A 248 14.44 11.09 20.55
N THR A 249 13.42 10.31 20.89
CA THR A 249 12.03 10.79 20.80
C THR A 249 11.21 10.11 21.89
N ASP A 250 10.90 10.88 22.93
CA ASP A 250 9.90 10.57 23.93
C ASP A 250 8.55 10.24 23.27
N GLN A 251 8.04 9.03 23.54
CA GLN A 251 6.61 8.77 23.56
C GLN A 251 6.28 7.95 24.80
N PRO A 252 5.19 8.29 25.53
CA PRO A 252 4.86 7.64 26.78
C PRO A 252 4.25 6.25 26.53
N ASP A 253 4.76 5.27 27.28
CA ASP A 253 4.21 3.93 27.44
C ASP A 253 2.76 3.98 27.92
N GLY A 254 1.85 3.43 27.11
CA GLY A 254 0.49 3.05 27.51
C GLY A 254 0.43 1.55 27.69
N ASN A 255 0.97 1.05 28.80
CA ASN A 255 0.83 -0.33 29.24
C ASN A 255 -0.41 -0.43 30.13
N ASP A 256 -1.48 -1.07 29.66
CA ASP A 256 -2.61 -1.47 30.50
C ASP A 256 -2.96 -2.93 30.19
N GLU A 257 -2.27 -3.84 30.88
CA GLU A 257 -2.78 -5.18 31.18
C GLU A 257 -3.50 -5.10 32.54
N GLY A 258 -4.74 -5.59 32.54
CA GLY A 258 -5.70 -5.36 33.61
C GLY A 258 -5.36 -5.96 34.97
N ALA A 259 -6.04 -5.41 35.97
CA ALA A 259 -6.31 -6.06 37.23
C ALA A 259 -7.79 -5.83 37.60
N GLU A 260 -8.53 -6.94 37.66
CA GLU A 260 -9.82 -7.01 38.34
C GLU A 260 -9.60 -6.81 39.85
N GLU A 261 -10.25 -5.84 40.48
CA GLU A 261 -10.69 -5.93 41.87
C GLU A 261 -12.08 -5.31 42.01
N GLN A 262 -13.03 -6.13 42.46
CA GLN A 262 -14.30 -5.73 43.05
C GLN A 262 -14.01 -5.09 44.42
N ASP A 263 -14.64 -3.96 44.75
CA ASP A 263 -15.42 -3.88 45.98
C ASP A 263 -16.45 -2.75 45.93
N ASP A 264 -17.57 -3.06 46.57
CA ASP A 264 -18.85 -2.41 46.67
C ASP A 264 -18.85 -1.37 47.81
N SER A 265 -19.50 -0.22 47.63
CA SER A 265 -19.98 0.65 48.73
C SER A 265 -20.87 1.76 48.18
N GLU A 266 -22.16 1.61 48.45
CA GLU A 266 -23.25 2.55 48.24
C GLU A 266 -23.17 3.81 49.14
N GLN A 267 -24.09 4.75 48.88
CA GLN A 267 -24.55 5.90 49.70
C GLN A 267 -23.72 7.19 49.59
N GLU A 268 -24.28 8.40 49.44
CA GLU A 268 -25.64 8.91 49.69
C GLU A 268 -25.85 10.24 48.93
N GLU A 269 -27.09 10.53 48.53
CA GLU A 269 -27.54 11.85 48.08
C GLU A 269 -27.84 12.81 49.26
N MET A 270 -28.09 14.09 48.93
CA MET A 270 -28.53 15.25 49.75
C MET A 270 -27.39 16.23 50.09
N ASP A 271 -27.54 17.55 50.04
CA ASP A 271 -28.69 18.42 49.78
C ASP A 271 -28.16 19.81 49.34
N ALA A 272 -29.07 20.61 48.80
CA ALA A 272 -28.86 22.00 48.43
C ALA A 272 -28.47 22.91 49.62
N ASP A 273 -27.69 23.96 49.38
CA ASP A 273 -28.08 25.27 49.89
C ASP A 273 -27.49 26.43 49.09
N ASP A 274 -28.40 27.36 48.81
CA ASP A 274 -28.29 28.65 48.17
C ASP A 274 -27.79 29.68 49.18
N MET A 275 -26.85 30.56 48.80
CA MET A 275 -26.69 31.82 49.52
C MET A 275 -26.09 32.92 48.62
N GLU A 276 -26.94 33.91 48.36
CA GLU A 276 -26.70 35.16 47.65
C GLU A 276 -25.65 36.09 48.31
N ILE A 277 -24.89 36.76 47.43
CA ILE A 277 -24.53 38.20 47.35
C ILE A 277 -23.85 38.89 48.55
N ALA A 278 -22.70 39.52 48.27
CA ALA A 278 -22.41 40.89 48.73
C ALA A 278 -21.44 41.61 47.78
N ASP A 279 -21.90 42.75 47.27
CA ASP A 279 -21.20 43.79 46.52
C ASP A 279 -20.01 44.40 47.29
N ASP A 280 -18.98 44.86 46.57
CA ASP A 280 -18.22 46.03 46.97
C ASP A 280 -17.78 46.82 45.71
N ASP A 281 -18.66 47.74 45.29
CA ASP A 281 -18.34 48.87 44.44
C ASP A 281 -17.64 49.93 45.30
N ASN A 282 -16.40 50.29 44.97
CA ASN A 282 -15.92 51.64 45.28
C ASN A 282 -15.09 52.24 44.14
N ASP A 283 -15.83 53.00 43.36
CA ASP A 283 -15.45 53.94 42.32
C ASP A 283 -14.85 55.22 42.95
N ASN A 284 -13.61 55.60 42.61
CA ASN A 284 -13.27 57.03 42.52
C ASN A 284 -12.01 57.35 41.70
N ARG A 285 -12.28 57.78 40.46
CA ARG A 285 -11.77 59.00 39.78
C ARG A 285 -10.35 59.52 40.10
N SER A 286 -9.58 59.80 39.04
CA SER A 286 -9.62 61.13 38.40
C SER A 286 -8.66 61.22 37.21
N ALA A 287 -9.17 61.87 36.17
CA ALA A 287 -8.50 62.23 34.92
C ALA A 287 -7.59 63.45 35.07
N THR A 288 -6.52 63.49 34.26
CA THR A 288 -5.82 64.66 33.63
C THR A 288 -4.51 64.09 33.07
N PHE A 289 -4.07 64.29 31.83
CA PHE A 289 -4.24 65.29 30.78
C PHE A 289 -4.16 64.60 29.40
#